data_AF-A0A7I8W734-F1
#
_entry.id   AF-A0A7I8W734-F1
#
_cell.length_a   1.000
_cell.length_b   1.000
_cell.length_c   1.000
_cell.angle_alpha   90.00
_cell.angle_beta   90.00
_cell.angle_gamma   90.00
#
_symmetry.space_group_name_H-M   'P 1'
#
loop_
_entity.id
_entity.type
_entity.pdbx_description
1 polymer ?
#
loop_
_entity_poly.entity_id
_entity_poly.type
_entity_poly.pdbx_seq_one_letter_code
_entity_poly.pdbx_strand_id
1 'polypeptide(L)'
;MINSANDKEQIGNILITHRMNFGQCNARKASKIVTITSGCPPTKHIRLVSKKYELLTPAQRYLRESEKMSDGELVRSMSKDEMADYQMGYYNYNKYGCPWRIFYSIGFRPKFDIYENNERVKRYDGDFTIFETRGLKLYRYNKKAKDVGCKKPAQNWREMLRINSNPEEAWNRSNYESCFKSNEQEFDSKQLNEEYEILNSSSDNYIDLNAFNGILLFDVYGLDKRETSCYLKTSFAIEVYGAPVRSNLTPLAVSSGVLGGGFLVVYACFMLTSKRKLDKIKEQALNETLQCKIFKIIIKYV
;
A
#
# COMPACT_ATOMS: atom_id res chain seq x y z
N MET A 1 21.41 -71.02 24.41
CA MET A 1 20.44 -69.91 24.40
C MET A 1 21.00 -68.76 25.22
N ILE A 2 21.68 -67.81 24.60
CA ILE A 2 21.77 -66.42 25.05
C ILE A 2 21.85 -65.60 23.76
N ASN A 3 20.73 -65.04 23.32
CA ASN A 3 20.69 -64.12 22.19
C ASN A 3 20.78 -62.69 22.75
N SER A 4 21.83 -61.98 22.35
CA SER A 4 21.97 -60.54 22.49
C SER A 4 21.07 -59.87 21.44
N ALA A 5 20.14 -59.02 21.88
CA ALA A 5 19.27 -58.22 21.02
C ALA A 5 19.75 -56.76 21.06
N ASN A 6 20.04 -56.23 19.87
CA ASN A 6 20.46 -54.85 19.61
C ASN A 6 19.44 -53.82 20.10
N ASP A 7 19.94 -52.83 20.83
CA ASP A 7 19.26 -51.58 21.15
C ASP A 7 18.91 -50.80 19.87
N LYS A 8 17.64 -50.43 19.74
CA LYS A 8 17.19 -49.34 18.87
C LYS A 8 16.83 -48.15 19.75
N GLU A 9 17.72 -47.18 19.78
CA GLU A 9 17.52 -45.88 20.40
C GLU A 9 16.38 -45.14 19.67
N GLN A 10 15.21 -45.06 20.31
CA GLN A 10 14.10 -44.24 19.84
C GLN A 10 14.38 -42.77 20.16
N ILE A 11 14.80 -42.01 19.14
CA ILE A 11 14.86 -40.55 19.21
C ILE A 11 13.42 -40.02 19.19
N GLY A 12 12.87 -39.74 20.37
CA GLY A 12 11.59 -39.04 20.53
C GLY A 12 11.75 -37.57 20.18
N ASN A 13 11.14 -37.13 19.08
CA ASN A 13 11.04 -35.71 18.76
C ASN A 13 9.98 -35.06 19.68
N ILE A 14 10.42 -34.32 20.70
CA ILE A 14 9.53 -33.47 21.49
C ILE A 14 9.25 -32.20 20.68
N LEU A 15 8.07 -32.15 20.05
CA LEU A 15 7.56 -30.96 19.39
C LEU A 15 6.99 -30.00 20.45
N ILE A 16 7.82 -29.08 20.96
CA ILE A 16 7.32 -28.02 21.86
C ILE A 16 6.59 -26.98 21.01
N THR A 17 5.27 -27.13 20.88
CA THR A 17 4.40 -26.11 20.29
C THR A 17 4.18 -24.97 21.27
N HIS A 18 5.04 -23.94 21.20
CA HIS A 18 4.71 -22.68 21.82
C HIS A 18 3.55 -22.04 21.04
N ARG A 19 2.37 -22.02 21.68
CA ARG A 19 1.20 -21.24 21.24
C ARG A 19 1.58 -19.76 21.29
N MET A 20 2.02 -19.20 20.17
CA MET A 20 2.30 -17.76 20.08
C MET A 20 0.99 -17.00 20.18
N ASN A 21 0.86 -16.14 21.20
CA ASN A 21 -0.25 -15.18 21.26
C ASN A 21 -0.10 -14.19 20.09
N PHE A 22 -0.93 -14.37 19.07
CA PHE A 22 -1.13 -13.43 17.97
C PHE A 22 -1.69 -12.12 18.54
N GLY A 23 -0.85 -11.10 18.76
CA GLY A 23 -1.37 -9.85 19.29
C GLY A 23 -0.40 -8.74 19.68
N GLN A 24 0.92 -8.92 19.62
CA GLN A 24 1.85 -7.81 19.90
C GLN A 24 3.10 -7.96 19.05
N CYS A 25 3.49 -6.90 18.34
CA CYS A 25 4.85 -6.74 17.77
C CYS A 25 5.84 -6.51 18.92
N ASN A 26 5.89 -7.45 19.86
CA ASN A 26 6.98 -7.53 20.82
C ASN A 26 8.12 -8.20 20.08
N ALA A 27 9.15 -7.41 19.75
CA ALA A 27 10.38 -7.89 19.16
C ALA A 27 11.07 -8.90 20.10
N ARG A 28 10.64 -10.16 20.07
CA ARG A 28 11.41 -11.30 20.54
C ARG A 28 11.86 -12.08 19.31
N LYS A 29 13.18 -12.01 19.07
CA LYS A 29 14.00 -12.78 18.12
C LYS A 29 13.23 -13.89 17.37
N ALA A 30 12.90 -13.62 16.10
CA ALA A 30 12.62 -14.70 15.16
C ALA A 30 13.94 -15.37 14.75
N SER A 31 13.99 -16.70 14.88
CA SER A 31 15.17 -17.55 14.64
C SER A 31 15.06 -18.27 13.29
N LYS A 32 16.16 -18.19 12.52
CA LYS A 32 16.69 -19.08 11.45
C LYS A 32 15.73 -19.75 10.45
N ILE A 33 16.01 -19.50 9.18
CA ILE A 33 15.89 -20.48 8.08
C ILE A 33 17.27 -20.55 7.40
N VAL A 34 17.79 -21.76 7.21
CA VAL A 34 19.12 -22.05 6.65
C VAL A 34 18.95 -22.55 5.23
N THR A 35 19.68 -21.96 4.29
CA THR A 35 19.87 -22.51 2.94
C THR A 35 21.35 -22.53 2.66
N ILE A 36 21.89 -23.71 2.36
CA ILE A 36 23.31 -23.92 2.06
C ILE A 36 23.52 -23.63 0.58
N THR A 37 24.40 -22.68 0.28
CA THR A 37 24.99 -22.49 -1.05
C THR A 37 26.44 -22.07 -0.86
N SER A 38 27.34 -22.77 -1.54
CA SER A 38 28.80 -22.61 -1.41
C SER A 38 29.23 -21.17 -1.68
N GLY A 39 29.95 -20.58 -0.72
CA GLY A 39 30.60 -19.26 -0.84
C GLY A 39 30.09 -18.18 0.12
N CYS A 40 28.89 -18.33 0.68
CA CYS A 40 28.32 -17.34 1.61
C CYS A 40 28.06 -17.91 3.00
N PRO A 41 28.55 -17.27 4.08
CA PRO A 41 28.20 -17.67 5.42
C PRO A 41 26.68 -17.63 5.58
N PRO A 42 26.02 -18.72 6.05
CA PRO A 42 24.56 -18.80 6.12
C PRO A 42 23.96 -17.78 7.11
N THR A 43 24.80 -17.13 7.92
CA THR A 43 24.42 -16.09 8.88
C THR A 43 24.56 -14.68 8.31
N LYS A 44 25.12 -14.50 7.11
CA LYS A 44 25.35 -13.19 6.50
C LYS A 44 24.14 -12.74 5.68
N HIS A 45 23.54 -11.61 6.06
CA HIS A 45 22.32 -11.09 5.42
C HIS A 45 22.16 -9.57 5.64
N ILE A 46 21.24 -8.94 4.93
CA ILE A 46 20.88 -7.54 5.16
C ILE A 46 19.59 -7.40 5.98
N ARG A 47 19.54 -6.40 6.84
CA ARG A 47 18.35 -6.02 7.61
C ARG A 47 18.05 -4.54 7.42
N LEU A 48 16.77 -4.21 7.27
CA LEU A 48 16.32 -2.83 7.23
C LEU A 48 16.64 -2.15 8.57
N VAL A 49 17.28 -0.98 8.51
CA VAL A 49 17.74 -0.22 9.68
C VAL A 49 16.53 0.34 10.40
N SER A 50 16.08 -0.31 11.47
CA SER A 50 14.98 0.18 12.33
C SER A 50 15.36 1.48 13.04
N LYS A 51 14.61 2.56 12.80
CA LYS A 51 14.56 3.66 13.76
C LYS A 51 13.61 3.22 14.88
N LYS A 52 14.08 3.34 16.11
CA LYS A 52 13.36 2.99 17.34
C LYS A 52 12.11 3.88 17.46
N TYR A 53 11.01 3.47 16.84
CA TYR A 53 9.70 4.13 16.97
C TYR A 53 8.60 3.08 17.12
N GLU A 54 7.90 3.26 18.24
CA GLU A 54 6.59 2.80 18.72
C GLU A 54 6.12 1.37 18.41
N LEU A 55 5.93 0.64 19.52
CA LEU A 55 5.23 -0.63 19.65
C LEU A 55 3.96 -0.66 18.79
N LEU A 56 3.95 -1.55 17.80
CA LEU A 56 2.80 -1.73 16.93
C LEU A 56 1.73 -2.56 17.67
N THR A 57 0.54 -1.99 17.79
CA THR A 57 -0.69 -2.76 17.97
C THR A 57 -0.93 -3.62 16.73
N PRO A 58 -1.55 -4.81 16.86
CA PRO A 58 -1.83 -5.67 15.72
C PRO A 58 -2.57 -4.91 14.62
N ALA A 59 -2.02 -4.97 13.41
CA ALA A 59 -2.72 -4.62 12.17
C ALA A 59 -3.82 -5.66 11.87
N GLN A 60 -4.75 -5.87 12.80
CA GLN A 60 -5.84 -6.83 12.67
C GLN A 60 -6.96 -6.33 11.76
N ARG A 61 -6.84 -5.16 11.12
CA ARG A 61 -7.98 -4.56 10.43
C ARG A 61 -7.66 -3.62 9.26
N TYR A 62 -6.84 -4.02 8.29
CA TYR A 62 -6.74 -3.27 7.04
C TYR A 62 -6.59 -4.17 5.80
N LEU A 63 -7.72 -4.74 5.38
CA LEU A 63 -8.01 -5.08 3.98
C LEU A 63 -9.46 -4.69 3.70
N ARG A 64 -9.73 -3.39 3.55
CA ARG A 64 -10.98 -2.91 2.98
C ARG A 64 -10.74 -1.53 2.35
N GLU A 65 -10.42 -1.54 1.07
CA GLU A 65 -10.84 -0.60 0.02
C GLU A 65 -9.97 -0.80 -1.23
N SER A 66 -10.17 -1.94 -1.89
CA SER A 66 -9.88 -2.06 -3.33
C SER A 66 -11.20 -2.21 -4.06
N GLU A 67 -12.12 -1.28 -3.85
CA GLU A 67 -13.23 -1.09 -4.78
C GLU A 67 -12.85 -0.02 -5.79
N LYS A 68 -12.57 -0.50 -7.00
CA LYS A 68 -12.60 0.25 -8.27
C LYS A 68 -11.58 1.38 -8.39
N MET A 69 -10.36 1.02 -8.78
CA MET A 69 -9.51 1.95 -9.53
C MET A 69 -9.46 1.47 -10.98
N SER A 70 -10.15 2.22 -11.83
CA SER A 70 -10.26 2.00 -13.27
C SER A 70 -8.97 2.39 -13.98
N ASP A 71 -8.52 1.44 -14.80
CA ASP A 71 -7.79 1.58 -16.06
C ASP A 71 -6.37 2.19 -16.04
N GLY A 72 -5.43 1.45 -16.65
CA GLY A 72 -4.02 1.81 -16.73
C GLY A 72 -3.02 0.66 -16.58
N GLU A 73 -3.18 -0.39 -17.38
CA GLU A 73 -2.07 -1.12 -18.03
C GLU A 73 -0.93 -1.69 -17.15
N LEU A 74 -1.25 -2.70 -16.33
CA LEU A 74 -0.75 -4.10 -16.41
C LEU A 74 -1.35 -4.91 -15.25
N VAL A 75 -2.67 -4.81 -15.05
CA VAL A 75 -3.40 -5.67 -14.11
C VAL A 75 -3.83 -6.88 -14.93
N ARG A 76 -3.09 -7.99 -14.80
CA ARG A 76 -3.63 -9.31 -15.15
C ARG A 76 -5.04 -9.36 -14.53
N SER A 77 -6.04 -9.60 -15.37
CA SER A 77 -7.43 -9.75 -14.98
C SER A 77 -7.53 -10.83 -13.90
N MET A 78 -7.48 -10.43 -12.63
CA MET A 78 -7.71 -11.36 -11.52
C MET A 78 -9.16 -11.80 -11.60
N SER A 79 -9.36 -13.11 -11.70
CA SER A 79 -10.68 -13.74 -11.66
C SER A 79 -11.37 -13.47 -10.32
N LYS A 80 -12.71 -13.55 -10.31
CA LYS A 80 -13.51 -13.44 -9.07
C LYS A 80 -13.08 -14.45 -8.00
N ASP A 81 -12.52 -15.59 -8.43
CA ASP A 81 -12.04 -16.64 -7.55
C ASP A 81 -10.65 -16.31 -6.96
N GLU A 82 -9.77 -15.59 -7.68
CA GLU A 82 -8.49 -15.07 -7.16
C GLU A 82 -8.69 -13.90 -6.17
N MET A 83 -9.77 -13.12 -6.32
CA MET A 83 -10.16 -12.11 -5.32
C MET A 83 -10.64 -12.71 -3.99
N ALA A 84 -11.20 -13.92 -4.00
CA ALA A 84 -11.67 -14.61 -2.80
C ALA A 84 -10.50 -15.13 -1.93
N ASP A 85 -9.36 -15.47 -2.54
CA ASP A 85 -8.15 -15.88 -1.82
C ASP A 85 -7.32 -14.68 -1.29
N TYR A 86 -7.52 -13.49 -1.88
CA TYR A 86 -6.99 -12.21 -1.35
C TYR A 86 -7.68 -11.79 -0.03
N GLN A 87 -8.81 -12.43 0.30
CA GLN A 87 -9.57 -12.24 1.52
C GLN A 87 -8.97 -13.11 2.65
N MET A 88 -8.26 -12.47 3.58
CA MET A 88 -7.69 -13.06 4.81
C MET A 88 -6.46 -13.98 4.67
N GLY A 89 -5.50 -13.60 3.85
CA GLY A 89 -4.13 -14.11 3.99
C GLY A 89 -3.48 -13.59 5.29
N TYR A 90 -3.17 -14.47 6.24
CA TYR A 90 -2.44 -14.09 7.45
C TYR A 90 -1.10 -13.41 7.09
N TYR A 91 -0.84 -12.24 7.67
CA TYR A 91 0.42 -11.54 7.48
C TYR A 91 1.60 -12.37 8.01
N ASN A 92 2.59 -12.65 7.16
CA ASN A 92 3.74 -13.47 7.53
C ASN A 92 4.82 -12.63 8.23
N TYR A 93 4.70 -12.51 9.56
CA TYR A 93 5.66 -11.83 10.42
C TYR A 93 7.07 -12.41 10.34
N ASN A 94 7.22 -13.72 10.07
CA ASN A 94 8.54 -14.35 9.95
C ASN A 94 9.27 -13.91 8.68
N LYS A 95 8.54 -13.68 7.58
CA LYS A 95 9.12 -13.21 6.31
C LYS A 95 9.34 -11.70 6.33
N TYR A 96 8.31 -10.92 6.65
CA TYR A 96 8.31 -9.47 6.44
C TYR A 96 8.65 -8.64 7.69
N GLY A 97 8.77 -9.29 8.86
CA GLY A 97 8.94 -8.59 10.13
C GLY A 97 7.71 -7.75 10.48
N CYS A 98 7.87 -6.78 11.37
CA CYS A 98 6.80 -5.82 11.66
C CYS A 98 6.74 -4.72 10.58
N PRO A 99 5.54 -4.35 10.07
CA PRO A 99 5.41 -3.30 9.08
C PRO A 99 5.92 -1.94 9.57
N TRP A 100 6.51 -1.19 8.66
CA TRP A 100 6.96 0.18 8.88
C TRP A 100 5.82 1.15 8.64
N ARG A 101 5.40 1.89 9.67
CA ARG A 101 4.34 2.90 9.51
C ARG A 101 4.90 4.16 8.88
N ILE A 102 4.35 4.56 7.73
CA ILE A 102 4.79 5.72 6.97
C ILE A 102 3.58 6.55 6.56
N PHE A 103 3.63 7.84 6.82
CA PHE A 103 2.59 8.77 6.38
C PHE A 103 2.65 8.92 4.86
N TYR A 104 1.50 8.84 4.18
CA TYR A 104 1.42 8.75 2.72
C TYR A 104 2.17 9.86 1.94
N SER A 105 2.39 11.03 2.52
CA SER A 105 3.07 12.14 1.83
C SER A 105 4.57 12.24 2.12
N ILE A 106 5.14 11.28 2.87
CA ILE A 106 6.56 11.26 3.22
C ILE A 106 7.28 10.23 2.34
N GLY A 107 8.29 10.70 1.60
CA GLY A 107 9.19 9.85 0.84
C GLY A 107 9.92 8.85 1.73
N PHE A 108 9.87 7.56 1.36
CA PHE A 108 10.53 6.49 2.08
C PHE A 108 11.85 6.09 1.44
N ARG A 109 12.94 6.23 2.19
CA ARG A 109 14.28 5.82 1.79
C ARG A 109 14.75 4.65 2.64
N PRO A 110 14.61 3.40 2.15
CA PRO A 110 15.07 2.24 2.89
C PRO A 110 16.60 2.28 3.05
N LYS A 111 17.08 1.89 4.23
CA LYS A 111 18.50 1.78 4.56
C LYS A 111 18.74 0.42 5.15
N PHE A 112 19.80 -0.28 4.74
CA PHE A 112 20.06 -1.64 5.19
C PHE A 112 21.42 -1.74 5.85
N ASP A 113 21.54 -2.50 6.93
CA ASP A 113 22.81 -2.90 7.51
C ASP A 113 23.10 -4.37 7.18
N ILE A 114 24.37 -4.70 6.98
CA ILE A 114 24.84 -6.09 6.85
C ILE A 114 25.05 -6.67 8.25
N TYR A 115 24.46 -7.84 8.48
CA TYR A 115 24.62 -8.63 9.68
C TYR A 115 25.36 -9.92 9.37
N GLU A 116 26.19 -10.37 10.31
CA GLU A 116 26.86 -11.67 10.31
C GLU A 116 26.81 -12.20 11.74
N ASN A 117 26.41 -13.46 11.92
CA ASN A 117 26.24 -14.06 13.26
C ASN A 117 25.36 -13.24 14.23
N ASN A 118 24.35 -12.53 13.71
CA ASN A 118 23.48 -11.58 14.42
C ASN A 118 24.14 -10.29 14.92
N GLU A 119 25.39 -10.04 14.56
CA GLU A 119 26.08 -8.78 14.84
C GLU A 119 26.07 -7.90 13.60
N ARG A 120 25.88 -6.59 13.82
CA ARG A 120 25.95 -5.59 12.76
C ARG A 120 27.40 -5.43 12.35
N VAL A 121 27.73 -5.75 11.10
CA VAL A 121 29.09 -5.61 10.55
C VAL A 121 29.30 -4.19 10.03
N LYS A 122 28.45 -3.74 9.10
CA LYS A 122 28.52 -2.42 8.48
C LYS A 122 27.19 -1.99 7.88
N ARG A 123 27.09 -0.72 7.46
CA ARG A 123 26.00 -0.25 6.60
C ARG A 123 26.16 -0.86 5.20
N TYR A 124 25.06 -1.24 4.56
CA TYR A 124 25.03 -1.57 3.14
C TYR A 124 24.90 -0.29 2.33
N ASP A 125 25.96 0.05 1.59
CA ASP A 125 26.04 1.28 0.80
C ASP A 125 25.94 1.05 -0.71
N GLY A 126 25.79 -0.21 -1.12
CA GLY A 126 25.63 -0.59 -2.52
C GLY A 126 24.25 -0.30 -3.08
N ASP A 127 24.17 -0.36 -4.40
CA ASP A 127 22.92 -0.28 -5.15
C ASP A 127 22.04 -1.50 -4.89
N PHE A 128 20.74 -1.25 -4.71
CA PHE A 128 19.71 -2.26 -4.57
C PHE A 128 18.42 -1.83 -5.26
N THR A 129 17.53 -2.79 -5.49
CA THR A 129 16.17 -2.54 -5.99
C THR A 129 15.15 -3.19 -5.06
N ILE A 130 13.92 -2.70 -5.10
CA ILE A 130 12.79 -3.25 -4.35
C ILE A 130 11.68 -3.69 -5.31
N PHE A 131 11.00 -4.78 -4.97
CA PHE A 131 9.94 -5.37 -5.78
C PHE A 131 8.70 -5.61 -4.92
N GLU A 132 7.53 -5.12 -5.32
CA GLU A 132 6.28 -5.37 -4.58
C GLU A 132 5.72 -6.75 -4.96
N THR A 133 5.59 -7.63 -3.97
CA THR A 133 5.40 -9.06 -4.22
C THR A 133 3.99 -9.45 -4.65
N ARG A 134 3.01 -8.55 -4.56
CA ARG A 134 1.61 -8.76 -4.97
C ARG A 134 1.28 -8.02 -6.28
N GLY A 135 2.26 -7.38 -6.91
CA GLY A 135 2.07 -6.62 -8.14
C GLY A 135 1.36 -5.28 -7.94
N LEU A 136 1.29 -4.75 -6.71
CA LEU A 136 0.67 -3.45 -6.45
C LEU A 136 1.60 -2.30 -6.84
N LYS A 137 1.22 -1.52 -7.86
CA LYS A 137 1.95 -0.31 -8.27
C LYS A 137 1.44 0.94 -7.54
N LEU A 138 1.52 0.92 -6.21
CA LEU A 138 1.04 1.99 -5.32
C LEU A 138 2.15 2.90 -4.79
N TYR A 139 3.27 2.98 -5.51
CA TYR A 139 4.40 3.85 -5.21
C TYR A 139 5.07 4.31 -6.50
N ARG A 140 5.92 5.32 -6.41
CA ARG A 140 6.74 5.84 -7.51
C ARG A 140 8.13 6.22 -7.00
N TYR A 141 9.11 6.24 -7.87
CA TYR A 141 10.43 6.79 -7.54
C TYR A 141 10.44 8.31 -7.78
N ASN A 142 11.07 9.06 -6.88
CA ASN A 142 11.14 10.53 -7.01
C ASN A 142 12.17 11.00 -8.04
N LYS A 143 13.08 10.12 -8.48
CA LYS A 143 14.11 10.43 -9.47
C LYS A 143 13.87 9.69 -10.78
N LYS A 144 14.26 10.34 -11.87
CA LYS A 144 14.41 9.74 -13.20
C LYS A 144 15.88 9.47 -13.51
N ALA A 145 16.14 8.62 -14.51
CA ALA A 145 17.51 8.29 -14.92
C ALA A 145 18.34 9.54 -15.27
N LYS A 146 17.74 10.54 -15.93
CA LYS A 146 18.40 11.82 -16.21
C LYS A 146 18.73 12.62 -14.95
N ASP A 147 17.89 12.56 -13.91
CA ASP A 147 18.03 13.39 -12.71
C ASP A 147 19.22 12.94 -11.85
N VAL A 148 19.61 11.67 -11.99
CA VAL A 148 20.79 11.09 -11.32
C VAL A 148 22.04 11.11 -12.20
N GLY A 149 21.96 11.61 -13.44
CA GLY A 149 23.09 11.71 -14.36
C GLY A 149 23.45 10.41 -15.09
N CYS A 150 22.47 9.52 -15.32
CA CYS A 150 22.69 8.33 -16.16
C CYS A 150 23.18 8.73 -17.57
N LYS A 151 24.15 7.99 -18.08
CA LYS A 151 24.69 8.16 -19.45
C LYS A 151 23.97 7.30 -20.49
N LYS A 152 23.21 6.29 -20.04
CA LYS A 152 22.34 5.41 -20.83
C LYS A 152 21.05 5.12 -20.05
N PRO A 153 20.00 4.58 -20.67
CA PRO A 153 18.80 4.17 -19.94
C PRO A 153 19.14 3.22 -18.79
N ALA A 154 18.56 3.45 -17.61
CA ALA A 154 18.73 2.56 -16.48
C ALA A 154 17.87 1.31 -16.66
N GLN A 155 18.36 0.17 -16.14
CA GLN A 155 17.52 -1.03 -16.04
C GLN A 155 16.31 -0.74 -15.12
N ASN A 156 15.17 -1.37 -15.42
CA ASN A 156 13.93 -1.27 -14.66
C ASN A 156 13.25 -2.65 -14.59
N TRP A 157 12.37 -2.87 -13.62
CA TRP A 157 11.70 -4.15 -13.41
C TRP A 157 10.89 -4.61 -14.60
N ARG A 158 10.25 -3.68 -15.34
CA ARG A 158 9.44 -4.03 -16.51
C ARG A 158 10.28 -4.74 -17.57
N GLU A 159 11.45 -4.22 -17.90
CA GLU A 159 12.34 -4.84 -18.89
C GLU A 159 13.02 -6.09 -18.34
N MET A 160 13.46 -6.07 -17.08
CA MET A 160 14.10 -7.25 -16.48
C MET A 160 13.14 -8.45 -16.38
N LEU A 161 11.86 -8.21 -16.06
CA LEU A 161 10.84 -9.26 -16.00
C LEU A 161 10.39 -9.79 -17.36
N ARG A 162 10.61 -9.03 -18.45
CA ARG A 162 10.39 -9.52 -19.82
C ARG A 162 11.44 -10.56 -20.22
N ILE A 163 12.65 -10.44 -19.69
CA ILE A 163 13.75 -11.38 -19.95
C ILE A 163 13.56 -12.66 -19.13
N ASN A 164 13.23 -12.52 -17.84
CA ASN A 164 12.92 -13.65 -16.97
C ASN A 164 11.77 -13.26 -16.04
N SER A 165 10.69 -14.04 -16.02
CA SER A 165 9.50 -13.73 -15.23
C SER A 165 9.66 -13.96 -13.72
N ASN A 166 10.70 -14.69 -13.29
CA ASN A 166 11.03 -14.89 -11.88
C ASN A 166 11.80 -13.67 -11.33
N PRO A 167 11.23 -12.84 -10.43
CA PRO A 167 11.89 -11.62 -9.93
C PRO A 167 13.29 -11.84 -9.33
N GLU A 168 13.54 -13.01 -8.73
CA GLU A 168 14.83 -13.34 -8.12
C GLU A 168 15.95 -13.54 -9.13
N GLU A 169 15.61 -14.06 -10.30
CA GLU A 169 16.56 -14.27 -11.40
C GLU A 169 16.53 -13.11 -12.40
N ALA A 170 15.40 -12.41 -12.50
CA ALA A 170 15.16 -11.31 -13.42
C ALA A 170 16.14 -10.17 -13.20
N TRP A 171 16.32 -9.71 -11.95
CA TRP A 171 17.18 -8.58 -11.67
C TRP A 171 18.00 -8.80 -10.40
N ASN A 172 19.28 -9.06 -10.58
CA ASN A 172 20.21 -9.32 -9.49
C ASN A 172 21.60 -8.83 -9.86
N ARG A 173 22.55 -8.95 -8.92
CA ARG A 173 23.94 -8.55 -9.13
C ARG A 173 24.58 -9.13 -10.39
N SER A 174 24.18 -10.29 -10.88
CA SER A 174 24.88 -10.96 -11.99
C SER A 174 24.59 -10.32 -13.33
N ASN A 175 23.38 -9.81 -13.52
CA ASN A 175 22.93 -9.13 -14.73
C ASN A 175 22.75 -7.61 -14.57
N TYR A 176 22.99 -7.06 -13.38
CA TYR A 176 22.96 -5.63 -13.14
C TYR A 176 24.07 -4.90 -13.91
N GLU A 177 23.66 -3.88 -14.65
CA GLU A 177 24.54 -2.94 -15.33
C GLU A 177 24.26 -1.50 -14.91
N SER A 178 25.30 -0.82 -14.46
CA SER A 178 25.22 0.59 -14.11
C SER A 178 24.99 1.48 -15.34
N CYS A 179 24.03 2.41 -15.24
CA CYS A 179 23.73 3.40 -16.27
C CYS A 179 24.80 4.51 -16.39
N PHE A 180 25.75 4.60 -15.45
CA PHE A 180 26.78 5.65 -15.42
C PHE A 180 27.98 5.34 -16.31
N LYS A 181 28.08 4.09 -16.80
CA LYS A 181 29.09 3.69 -17.78
C LYS A 181 28.59 4.07 -19.16
N SER A 182 29.40 4.84 -19.88
CA SER A 182 29.15 5.13 -21.29
C SER A 182 29.27 3.84 -22.09
N ASN A 183 28.29 3.60 -22.96
CA ASN A 183 28.36 2.65 -24.05
C ASN A 183 28.22 3.42 -25.37
N GLU A 184 28.78 2.89 -26.45
CA GLU A 184 28.65 3.46 -27.80
C GLU A 184 27.26 3.21 -28.42
N GLN A 185 26.36 2.55 -27.69
CA GLN A 185 25.01 2.25 -28.18
C GLN A 185 24.15 3.51 -28.19
N GLU A 186 23.57 3.77 -29.36
CA GLU A 186 22.55 4.80 -29.54
C GLU A 186 21.26 4.39 -28.81
N PHE A 187 20.64 5.35 -28.11
CA PHE A 187 19.38 5.14 -27.39
C PHE A 187 18.49 6.38 -27.53
N ASP A 188 17.18 6.21 -27.38
CA ASP A 188 16.27 7.35 -27.37
C ASP A 188 16.43 8.11 -26.06
N SER A 189 16.86 9.37 -26.15
CA SER A 189 16.97 10.28 -25.00
C SER A 189 15.70 10.33 -24.13
N LYS A 190 14.52 10.03 -24.68
CA LYS A 190 13.27 9.94 -23.93
C LYS A 190 13.30 8.86 -22.85
N GLN A 191 14.04 7.78 -23.05
CA GLN A 191 14.21 6.69 -22.08
C GLN A 191 14.91 7.17 -20.80
N LEU A 192 15.68 8.26 -20.85
CA LEU A 192 16.25 8.88 -19.65
C LEU A 192 15.18 9.56 -18.76
N ASN A 193 13.94 9.72 -19.24
CA ASN A 193 12.82 10.24 -18.46
C ASN A 193 12.06 9.16 -17.67
N GLU A 194 12.45 7.89 -17.78
CA GLU A 194 11.89 6.81 -16.97
C GLU A 194 12.33 6.92 -15.50
N GLU A 195 11.49 6.38 -14.61
CA GLU A 195 11.77 6.32 -13.17
C GLU A 195 13.07 5.54 -12.91
N TYR A 196 13.92 6.08 -12.05
CA TYR A 196 15.16 5.44 -11.65
C TYR A 196 14.89 4.49 -10.48
N GLU A 197 14.71 3.20 -10.79
CA GLU A 197 14.28 2.20 -9.81
C GLU A 197 15.41 1.65 -8.90
N ILE A 198 16.64 2.15 -9.07
CA ILE A 198 17.79 1.78 -8.24
C ILE A 198 17.90 2.74 -7.06
N LEU A 199 18.02 2.16 -5.87
CA LEU A 199 18.17 2.87 -4.60
C LEU A 199 19.55 2.56 -4.00
N ASN A 200 20.09 3.51 -3.24
CA ASN A 200 21.23 3.25 -2.38
C ASN A 200 21.23 4.18 -1.15
N SER A 201 22.10 3.90 -0.19
CA SER A 201 22.15 4.60 1.10
C SER A 201 22.64 6.05 1.00
N SER A 202 23.22 6.45 -0.15
CA SER A 202 23.87 7.75 -0.39
C SER A 202 23.08 8.67 -1.34
N SER A 203 22.32 8.10 -2.27
CA SER A 203 21.44 8.77 -3.24
C SER A 203 20.20 9.39 -2.60
N ASP A 204 19.80 10.58 -3.02
CA ASP A 204 18.54 11.22 -2.64
C ASP A 204 17.29 10.62 -3.31
N ASN A 205 17.44 9.50 -4.02
CA ASN A 205 16.33 8.70 -4.53
C ASN A 205 15.59 7.99 -3.38
N TYR A 206 14.27 7.98 -3.46
CA TYR A 206 13.36 7.39 -2.50
C TYR A 206 12.05 7.01 -3.20
N ILE A 207 11.24 6.19 -2.53
CA ILE A 207 9.89 5.89 -3.02
C ILE A 207 8.86 6.83 -2.39
N ASP A 208 8.06 7.47 -3.23
CA ASP A 208 6.84 8.14 -2.83
C ASP A 208 5.72 7.12 -2.77
N LEU A 209 5.13 6.98 -1.59
CA LEU A 209 3.99 6.11 -1.36
C LEU A 209 2.76 6.86 -1.86
N ASN A 210 2.02 6.32 -2.83
CA ASN A 210 0.85 7.02 -3.33
C ASN A 210 -0.16 7.22 -2.19
N ALA A 211 -1.08 8.18 -2.32
CA ALA A 211 -2.14 8.41 -1.35
C ALA A 211 -3.13 7.21 -1.31
N PHE A 212 -2.78 6.19 -0.52
CA PHE A 212 -3.59 5.03 -0.15
C PHE A 212 -3.33 4.66 1.32
N ASN A 213 -4.28 3.98 1.95
CA ASN A 213 -4.09 3.41 3.30
C ASN A 213 -4.02 1.89 3.17
N GLY A 214 -2.99 1.26 3.74
CA GLY A 214 -2.84 -0.19 3.69
C GLY A 214 -1.40 -0.65 3.78
N ILE A 215 -1.17 -1.95 3.61
CA ILE A 215 0.16 -2.57 3.71
C ILE A 215 0.71 -2.86 2.31
N LEU A 216 2.01 -2.59 2.07
CA LEU A 216 2.79 -3.03 0.92
C LEU A 216 3.87 -4.02 1.36
N LEU A 217 4.13 -5.02 0.53
CA LEU A 217 5.09 -6.10 0.81
C LEU A 217 6.20 -6.03 -0.23
N PHE A 218 7.44 -5.88 0.24
CA PHE A 218 8.59 -5.71 -0.63
C PHE A 218 9.63 -6.81 -0.43
N ASP A 219 10.14 -7.33 -1.54
CA ASP A 219 11.40 -8.06 -1.59
C ASP A 219 12.50 -7.09 -2.07
N VAL A 220 13.71 -7.23 -1.51
CA VAL A 220 14.87 -6.37 -1.76
C VAL A 220 15.95 -7.21 -2.41
N TYR A 221 16.57 -6.69 -3.47
CA TYR A 221 17.66 -7.35 -4.18
C TYR A 221 18.89 -6.44 -4.21
N GLY A 222 19.97 -6.86 -3.57
CA GLY A 222 21.27 -6.19 -3.65
C GLY A 222 21.92 -6.40 -5.02
N LEU A 223 22.32 -5.30 -5.66
CA LEU A 223 22.84 -5.26 -7.03
C LEU A 223 24.36 -5.04 -7.08
N ASP A 224 24.94 -4.32 -6.10
CA ASP A 224 26.39 -4.01 -6.13
C ASP A 224 27.25 -5.24 -5.78
N LYS A 225 28.11 -5.63 -6.73
CA LYS A 225 29.07 -6.74 -6.57
C LYS A 225 30.20 -6.44 -5.56
N ARG A 226 30.48 -5.16 -5.29
CA ARG A 226 31.62 -4.71 -4.45
C ARG A 226 31.31 -4.79 -2.96
N GLU A 227 30.04 -4.75 -2.58
CA GLU A 227 29.67 -4.69 -1.16
C GLU A 227 29.92 -5.99 -0.40
N THR A 228 29.71 -7.12 -1.08
CA THR A 228 29.91 -8.47 -0.56
C THR A 228 30.01 -9.46 -1.70
N SER A 229 30.62 -10.62 -1.48
CA SER A 229 30.58 -11.75 -2.43
C SER A 229 29.20 -12.44 -2.49
N CYS A 230 28.27 -12.09 -1.59
CA CYS A 230 26.97 -12.73 -1.46
C CYS A 230 25.84 -12.07 -2.25
N TYR A 231 24.85 -12.88 -2.63
CA TYR A 231 23.54 -12.38 -3.04
C TYR A 231 22.79 -11.95 -1.79
N LEU A 232 22.59 -10.65 -1.63
CA LEU A 232 21.87 -10.11 -0.48
C LEU A 232 20.41 -9.91 -0.87
N LYS A 233 19.53 -10.63 -0.18
CA LYS A 233 18.08 -10.53 -0.32
C LYS A 233 17.45 -10.40 1.05
N THR A 234 16.39 -9.61 1.15
CA THR A 234 15.57 -9.52 2.36
C THR A 234 14.16 -9.08 2.00
N SER A 235 13.23 -9.19 2.93
CA SER A 235 11.85 -8.78 2.75
C SER A 235 11.41 -7.88 3.89
N PHE A 236 10.55 -6.91 3.59
CA PHE A 236 9.97 -6.03 4.60
C PHE A 236 8.57 -5.57 4.18
N ALA A 237 7.82 -5.02 5.12
CA ALA A 237 6.52 -4.41 4.84
C ALA A 237 6.47 -2.94 5.25
N ILE A 238 5.62 -2.19 4.55
CA ILE A 238 5.27 -0.80 4.89
C ILE A 238 3.77 -0.74 5.13
N GLU A 239 3.33 -0.15 6.23
CA GLU A 239 1.94 0.27 6.46
C GLU A 239 1.83 1.78 6.15
N VAL A 240 1.14 2.11 5.07
CA VAL A 240 0.86 3.48 4.66
C VAL A 240 -0.40 3.96 5.35
N TYR A 241 -0.32 5.15 5.97
CA TYR A 241 -1.44 5.74 6.71
C TYR A 241 -1.63 7.23 6.43
N GLY A 242 -2.82 7.71 6.78
CA GLY A 242 -3.18 9.12 6.73
C GLY A 242 -3.57 9.64 5.34
N ALA A 243 -3.70 8.76 4.34
CA ALA A 243 -4.19 9.16 3.03
C ALA A 243 -5.68 9.54 3.13
N PRO A 244 -6.12 10.65 2.51
CA PRO A 244 -7.52 11.01 2.47
C PRO A 244 -8.32 9.95 1.70
N VAL A 245 -9.54 9.67 2.16
CA VAL A 245 -10.46 8.77 1.44
C VAL A 245 -10.74 9.40 0.07
N ARG A 246 -10.44 8.67 -1.00
CA ARG A 246 -10.74 9.13 -2.36
C ARG A 246 -12.25 9.04 -2.58
N SER A 247 -12.94 10.17 -2.44
CA SER A 247 -14.36 10.24 -2.82
C SER A 247 -14.49 10.42 -4.33
N ASN A 248 -15.24 9.54 -4.98
CA ASN A 248 -15.63 9.72 -6.39
C ASN A 248 -16.53 10.95 -6.58
N LEU A 249 -17.14 11.43 -5.50
CA LEU A 249 -17.84 12.70 -5.48
C LEU A 249 -16.81 13.81 -5.33
N THR A 250 -16.69 14.64 -6.35
CA THR A 250 -15.89 15.87 -6.25
C THR A 250 -16.51 16.77 -5.18
N PRO A 251 -15.70 17.58 -4.46
CA PRO A 251 -16.23 18.55 -3.50
C PRO A 251 -17.32 19.46 -4.08
N LEU A 252 -17.23 19.73 -5.39
CA LEU A 252 -18.22 20.50 -6.16
C LEU A 252 -19.58 19.79 -6.27
N ALA A 253 -19.59 18.48 -6.48
CA ALA A 253 -20.83 17.70 -6.57
C ALA A 253 -21.57 17.66 -5.21
N VAL A 254 -20.81 17.45 -4.13
CA VAL A 254 -21.37 17.45 -2.76
C VAL A 254 -21.93 18.83 -2.40
N SER A 255 -21.17 19.90 -2.65
CA SER A 255 -21.60 21.26 -2.35
C SER A 255 -22.83 21.67 -3.18
N SER A 256 -22.87 21.32 -4.47
CA SER A 256 -24.03 21.57 -5.33
C SER A 256 -25.28 20.84 -4.84
N GLY A 257 -25.13 19.59 -4.39
CA GLY A 257 -26.23 18.82 -3.82
C GLY A 257 -26.77 19.43 -2.52
N VAL A 258 -25.89 19.89 -1.62
CA VAL A 258 -26.28 20.54 -0.37
C VAL A 258 -26.98 21.88 -0.62
N LEU A 259 -26.44 22.71 -1.52
CA LEU A 259 -27.05 23.99 -1.87
C LEU A 259 -28.40 23.78 -2.56
N GLY A 260 -28.46 22.90 -3.57
CA GLY A 260 -29.70 22.58 -4.28
C GLY A 260 -30.77 22.02 -3.36
N GLY A 261 -30.41 21.09 -2.47
CA GLY A 261 -31.31 20.56 -1.44
C GLY A 261 -31.81 21.65 -0.49
N GLY A 262 -30.92 22.54 -0.04
CA GLY A 262 -31.27 23.69 0.80
C GLY A 262 -32.28 24.63 0.11
N PHE A 263 -32.05 24.97 -1.16
CA PHE A 263 -32.97 25.79 -1.95
C PHE A 263 -34.34 25.13 -2.12
N LEU A 264 -34.39 23.82 -2.37
CA LEU A 264 -35.65 23.09 -2.51
C LEU A 264 -36.45 23.08 -1.20
N VAL A 265 -35.80 22.92 -0.05
CA VAL A 265 -36.46 22.98 1.26
C VAL A 265 -37.02 24.38 1.51
N VAL A 266 -36.24 25.43 1.27
CA VAL A 266 -36.69 26.82 1.42
C VAL A 266 -37.86 27.12 0.49
N TYR A 267 -37.79 26.70 -0.77
CA TYR A 267 -38.87 26.86 -1.74
C TYR A 267 -40.14 26.11 -1.33
N ALA A 268 -40.02 24.85 -0.87
CA ALA A 268 -41.14 24.09 -0.36
C ALA A 268 -41.79 24.76 0.86
N CYS A 269 -40.99 25.25 1.81
CA CYS A 269 -41.48 26.02 2.96
C CYS A 269 -42.20 27.31 2.53
N PHE A 270 -41.66 28.04 1.56
CA PHE A 270 -42.30 29.23 1.00
C PHE A 270 -43.65 28.89 0.36
N MET A 271 -43.71 27.84 -0.47
CA MET A 271 -44.95 27.41 -1.11
C MET A 271 -46.01 26.94 -0.11
N LEU A 272 -45.61 26.21 0.94
CA LEU A 272 -46.51 25.77 2.00
C LEU A 272 -47.05 26.94 2.83
N THR A 273 -46.20 27.91 3.17
CA THR A 273 -46.62 29.11 3.91
C THR A 273 -47.52 30.01 3.07
N SER A 274 -47.21 30.17 1.78
CA SER A 274 -48.06 30.89 0.82
C SER A 274 -49.43 30.26 0.66
N LYS A 275 -49.50 28.92 0.49
CA LYS A 275 -50.78 28.18 0.45
C LYS A 275 -51.60 28.39 1.73
N ARG A 276 -51.00 28.22 2.90
CA ARG A 276 -51.68 28.46 4.19
C ARG A 276 -52.23 29.89 4.31
N LYS A 277 -51.50 30.89 3.83
CA LYS A 277 -51.99 32.28 3.80
C LYS A 277 -53.20 32.43 2.87
N LEU A 278 -53.14 31.83 1.68
CA LEU A 278 -54.24 31.88 0.71
C LEU A 278 -55.51 31.17 1.24
N ASP A 279 -55.36 30.02 1.90
CA ASP A 279 -56.48 29.28 2.48
C ASP A 279 -57.19 30.09 3.58
N LYS A 280 -56.42 30.77 4.45
CA LYS A 280 -56.99 31.70 5.45
C LYS A 280 -57.76 32.86 4.83
N ILE A 281 -57.25 33.46 3.75
CA ILE A 281 -57.94 34.56 3.04
C ILE A 281 -59.25 34.04 2.42
N LYS A 282 -59.24 32.84 1.83
CA LYS A 282 -60.45 32.22 1.26
C LYS A 282 -61.51 31.91 2.31
N GLU A 283 -61.12 31.39 3.48
CA GLU A 283 -62.03 31.16 4.60
C GLU A 283 -62.67 32.47 5.08
N GLN A 284 -61.89 33.53 5.19
CA GLN A 284 -62.39 34.83 5.61
C GLN A 284 -63.39 35.42 4.58
N ALA A 285 -63.07 35.36 3.28
CA ALA A 285 -63.97 35.81 2.21
C ALA A 285 -65.27 34.99 2.14
N LEU A 286 -65.20 33.68 2.40
CA LEU A 286 -66.39 32.81 2.45
C LEU A 286 -67.29 33.17 3.63
N ASN A 287 -66.71 33.46 4.80
CA ASN A 287 -67.45 33.86 5.99
C ASN A 287 -68.15 35.23 5.79
N GLU A 288 -67.45 36.21 5.22
CA GLU A 288 -68.04 37.52 4.89
C GLU A 288 -69.18 37.40 3.86
N THR A 289 -69.02 36.53 2.86
CA THR A 289 -70.09 36.26 1.87
C THR A 289 -71.31 35.59 2.51
N LEU A 290 -71.08 34.68 3.46
CA LEU A 290 -72.16 34.00 4.19
C LEU A 290 -72.92 34.98 5.08
N GLN A 291 -72.21 35.84 5.83
CA GLN A 291 -72.80 36.90 6.64
C GLN A 291 -73.65 37.85 5.79
N CYS A 292 -73.17 38.26 4.61
CA CYS A 292 -73.91 39.12 3.70
C CYS A 292 -75.18 38.44 3.13
N LYS A 293 -75.12 37.13 2.83
CA LYS A 293 -76.31 36.35 2.42
C LYS A 293 -77.34 36.24 3.54
N ILE A 294 -76.92 35.95 4.76
CA ILE A 294 -77.80 35.87 5.93
C ILE A 294 -78.48 37.22 6.17
N PHE A 295 -77.71 38.31 6.13
CA PHE A 295 -78.25 39.66 6.32
C PHE A 295 -79.30 40.04 5.25
N LYS A 296 -79.06 39.71 3.98
CA LYS A 296 -80.04 39.91 2.91
C LYS A 296 -81.32 39.09 3.09
N ILE A 297 -81.22 37.87 3.62
CA ILE A 297 -82.40 37.06 3.94
C ILE A 297 -83.19 37.74 5.05
N ILE A 298 -82.54 38.15 6.15
CA ILE A 298 -83.21 38.81 7.28
C ILE A 298 -83.99 40.06 6.84
N ILE A 299 -83.38 40.93 6.01
CA ILE A 299 -84.06 42.13 5.49
C ILE A 299 -85.31 41.80 4.67
N LYS A 300 -85.36 40.65 3.99
CA LYS A 300 -86.49 40.29 3.12
C LYS A 300 -87.73 39.79 3.91
N TYR A 301 -87.57 39.44 5.18
CA TYR A 301 -88.62 38.88 6.04
C TYR A 301 -89.06 39.83 7.18
N VAL A 302 -88.55 41.06 7.19
CA VAL A 302 -89.00 42.17 8.06
C VAL A 302 -89.76 43.17 7.20
#